data_AF-A0A2E3NEH2-F1
#
_entry.id   AF-A0A2E3NEH2-F1
#
_cell.length_a   1.000
_cell.length_b   1.000
_cell.length_c   1.000
_cell.angle_alpha   90.00
_cell.angle_beta   90.00
_cell.angle_gamma   90.00
#
_symmetry.space_group_name_H-M   'P 1'
#
loop_
_entity.id
_entity.type
_entity.pdbx_description
1 polymer ?
#
loop_
_entity_poly.entity_id
_entity_poly.type
_entity_poly.pdbx_seq_one_letter_code
_entity_poly.pdbx_strand_id
1 'polypeptide(L)'
;MDFSLIPPINAALNATAMMLLVYGRQLVKRGEVERHKRVMLSAFGVSTLFLLLYVSHKVSKSFENTTFNVEGWGKVAYLVLLGSHVLLAMTVPVFAIWLIRLGLGDDRERHRRVAKVAWPIWMYVSLTGVLIYLLLYPFNPPVPSA
;
A
#
# COMPACT_ATOMS: atom_id res chain seq x y z
N MET A 1 -15.69 7.68 -18.88
CA MET A 1 -15.14 6.41 -18.35
C MET A 1 -15.74 6.20 -16.97
N ASP A 2 -16.15 4.99 -16.63
CA ASP A 2 -16.70 4.68 -15.31
C ASP A 2 -15.55 4.52 -14.30
N PHE A 3 -15.43 5.48 -13.38
CA PHE A 3 -14.39 5.52 -12.36
C PHE A 3 -14.76 4.72 -11.09
N SER A 4 -15.95 4.12 -11.03
CA SER A 4 -16.45 3.37 -9.86
C SER A 4 -15.64 2.11 -9.56
N LEU A 5 -14.99 1.53 -10.57
CA LEU A 5 -14.15 0.34 -10.43
C LEU A 5 -12.74 0.62 -9.90
N ILE A 6 -12.31 1.88 -9.85
CA ILE A 6 -10.94 2.20 -9.43
C ILE A 6 -10.69 1.89 -7.95
N PRO A 7 -11.59 2.23 -7.00
CA PRO A 7 -11.39 1.86 -5.60
C PRO A 7 -11.19 0.34 -5.36
N PRO A 8 -12.04 -0.58 -5.87
CA PRO A 8 -11.79 -2.02 -5.72
C PRO A 8 -10.51 -2.48 -6.41
N ILE A 9 -10.18 -1.95 -7.59
CA ILE A 9 -8.91 -2.27 -8.28
C ILE A 9 -7.71 -1.85 -7.43
N ASN A 10 -7.73 -0.64 -6.87
CA ASN A 10 -6.66 -0.15 -5.99
C ASN A 10 -6.50 -0.98 -4.73
N ALA A 11 -7.59 -1.45 -4.14
CA ALA A 11 -7.56 -2.38 -3.02
C ALA A 11 -6.95 -3.73 -3.42
N ALA A 12 -7.36 -4.28 -4.57
CA ALA A 12 -6.80 -5.52 -5.09
C ALA A 12 -5.30 -5.42 -5.41
N LEU A 13 -4.83 -4.28 -5.94
CA LEU A 13 -3.41 -4.02 -6.18
C LEU A 13 -2.63 -3.96 -4.87
N ASN A 14 -3.16 -3.33 -3.82
CA ASN A 14 -2.52 -3.36 -2.49
C ASN A 14 -2.46 -4.77 -1.89
N ALA A 15 -3.56 -5.54 -2.00
CA ALA A 15 -3.57 -6.93 -1.57
C ALA A 15 -2.53 -7.77 -2.34
N THR A 16 -2.41 -7.54 -3.65
CA THR A 16 -1.40 -8.19 -4.50
C THR A 16 0.01 -7.81 -4.08
N ALA A 17 0.29 -6.53 -3.85
CA ALA A 17 1.57 -6.06 -3.34
C ALA A 17 1.90 -6.71 -1.98
N MET A 18 0.94 -6.76 -1.06
CA MET A 18 1.07 -7.41 0.24
C MET A 18 1.48 -8.88 0.10
N MET A 19 0.80 -9.64 -0.76
CA MET A 19 1.13 -11.06 -1.02
C MET A 19 2.54 -11.22 -1.60
N LEU A 20 2.92 -10.37 -2.56
CA LEU A 20 4.26 -10.39 -3.15
C LEU A 20 5.35 -10.04 -2.12
N LEU A 21 5.10 -9.09 -1.21
CA LEU A 21 6.05 -8.73 -0.14
C LEU A 21 6.26 -9.88 0.85
N VAL A 22 5.19 -10.59 1.21
CA VAL A 22 5.27 -11.79 2.07
C VAL A 22 6.04 -12.89 1.36
N TYR A 23 5.72 -13.16 0.09
CA TYR A 23 6.39 -14.20 -0.69
C TYR A 23 7.87 -13.86 -0.93
N GLY A 24 8.18 -12.62 -1.28
CA GLY A 24 9.55 -12.11 -1.42
C GLY A 24 10.37 -12.29 -0.15
N ARG A 25 9.77 -12.07 1.03
CA ARG A 25 10.43 -12.32 2.33
C ARG A 25 10.68 -13.81 2.58
N GLN A 26 9.81 -14.70 2.14
CA GLN A 26 10.02 -16.15 2.26
C GLN A 26 11.16 -16.62 1.34
N LEU A 27 11.22 -16.11 0.11
CA LEU A 27 12.27 -16.44 -0.86
C LEU A 27 13.67 -16.08 -0.36
N VAL A 28 13.84 -14.86 0.18
CA VAL A 28 15.16 -14.45 0.71
C VAL A 28 15.56 -15.25 1.95
N LYS A 29 14.60 -15.68 2.78
CA LYS A 29 14.87 -16.60 3.90
C LYS A 29 15.35 -17.98 3.44
N ARG A 30 14.92 -18.43 2.26
CA ARG A 30 15.36 -19.69 1.62
C ARG A 30 16.66 -19.55 0.82
N GLY A 31 17.24 -18.35 0.74
CA GLY A 31 18.43 -18.08 -0.07
C GLY A 31 18.14 -17.94 -1.58
N GLU A 32 16.87 -17.91 -1.99
CA GLU A 32 16.47 -17.81 -3.40
C GLU A 32 16.53 -16.35 -3.92
N VAL A 33 17.73 -15.76 -3.94
CA VAL A 33 17.95 -14.32 -4.19
C VAL A 33 17.42 -13.86 -5.55
N GLU A 34 17.63 -14.65 -6.61
CA GLU A 34 17.19 -14.24 -7.97
C GLU A 34 15.66 -14.27 -8.12
N ARG A 35 14.98 -15.17 -7.41
CA ARG A 35 13.51 -15.18 -7.35
C ARG A 35 12.99 -14.04 -6.47
N HIS A 36 13.65 -13.79 -5.33
CA HIS A 36 13.35 -12.64 -4.47
C HIS A 36 13.40 -11.34 -5.28
N LYS A 37 14.48 -11.11 -6.03
CA LYS A 37 14.66 -9.91 -6.87
C LYS A 37 13.48 -9.72 -7.83
N ARG A 38 13.12 -10.76 -8.60
CA ARG A 38 11.98 -10.72 -9.54
C ARG A 38 10.67 -10.39 -8.83
N VAL A 39 10.38 -11.06 -7.72
CA VAL A 39 9.16 -10.83 -6.92
C VAL A 39 9.11 -9.41 -6.35
N MET A 40 10.22 -8.88 -5.83
CA MET A 40 10.27 -7.52 -5.30
C MET A 40 10.12 -6.45 -6.39
N LEU A 41 10.65 -6.68 -7.59
CA LEU A 41 10.42 -5.81 -8.75
C LEU A 41 8.96 -5.86 -9.20
N SER A 42 8.32 -7.03 -9.19
CA SER A 42 6.87 -7.13 -9.42
C SER A 42 6.06 -6.40 -8.37
N ALA A 43 6.41 -6.52 -7.07
CA ALA A 43 5.74 -5.79 -5.99
C ALA A 43 5.86 -4.26 -6.17
N PHE A 44 7.03 -3.79 -6.58
CA PHE A 44 7.25 -2.39 -6.92
C PHE A 44 6.41 -1.94 -8.13
N GLY A 45 6.34 -2.75 -9.19
CA GLY A 45 5.51 -2.47 -10.37
C GLY A 45 4.03 -2.37 -10.02
N VAL A 46 3.51 -3.32 -9.25
CA VAL A 46 2.12 -3.32 -8.75
C VAL A 46 1.84 -2.10 -7.88
N SER A 47 2.76 -1.76 -6.97
CA SER A 47 2.62 -0.58 -6.10
C SER A 47 2.65 0.73 -6.89
N THR A 48 3.47 0.79 -7.95
CA THR A 48 3.52 1.93 -8.87
C THR A 48 2.22 2.08 -9.63
N LEU A 49 1.67 0.99 -10.17
CA LEU A 49 0.37 1.00 -10.84
C LEU A 49 -0.75 1.45 -9.89
N PHE A 50 -0.77 0.94 -8.65
CA PHE A 50 -1.69 1.40 -7.61
C PHE A 50 -1.58 2.92 -7.41
N LEU A 51 -0.38 3.44 -7.23
CA LEU A 51 -0.17 4.86 -6.97
C LEU A 51 -0.67 5.73 -8.14
N LEU A 52 -0.36 5.34 -9.37
CA LEU A 52 -0.82 6.04 -10.57
C LEU A 52 -2.35 6.06 -10.65
N LEU A 53 -3.01 4.91 -10.47
CA LEU A 53 -4.47 4.82 -10.50
C LEU A 53 -5.11 5.61 -9.34
N TYR A 54 -4.55 5.52 -8.13
CA TYR A 54 -5.03 6.27 -6.96
C TYR A 54 -4.97 7.78 -7.17
N VAL A 55 -3.81 8.30 -7.59
CA VAL A 55 -3.66 9.75 -7.83
C VAL A 55 -4.55 10.19 -8.98
N SER A 56 -4.64 9.41 -10.06
CA SER A 56 -5.49 9.74 -11.22
C SER A 56 -6.98 9.82 -10.81
N HIS A 57 -7.44 8.87 -10.00
CA HIS A 57 -8.80 8.89 -9.45
C HIS A 57 -9.03 10.09 -8.51
N LYS A 58 -8.08 10.39 -7.61
CA LYS A 58 -8.17 11.55 -6.72
C LYS A 58 -8.21 12.87 -7.49
N VAL A 59 -7.38 13.03 -8.52
CA VAL A 59 -7.39 14.21 -9.40
C VAL A 59 -8.72 14.30 -10.15
N SER A 60 -9.23 13.20 -10.69
CA SER A 60 -10.54 13.17 -11.37
C SER A 60 -11.72 13.50 -10.45
N LYS A 61 -11.56 13.33 -9.13
CA LYS A 61 -12.54 13.67 -8.10
C LYS A 61 -12.25 15.02 -7.43
N SER A 62 -11.40 15.87 -7.99
CA SER A 62 -11.02 17.16 -7.41
C SER A 62 -10.54 17.06 -5.95
N PHE A 63 -9.89 15.95 -5.62
CA PHE A 63 -9.44 15.59 -4.27
C PHE A 63 -10.54 15.44 -3.21
N GLU A 64 -11.82 15.39 -3.60
CA GLU A 64 -12.92 15.08 -2.69
C GLU A 64 -12.69 13.72 -2.01
N ASN A 65 -13.00 13.67 -0.72
CA ASN A 65 -12.86 12.47 0.10
C ASN A 65 -14.23 11.83 0.30
N THR A 66 -14.28 10.50 0.23
CA THR A 66 -15.46 9.75 0.67
C THR A 66 -15.61 9.91 2.18
N THR A 67 -16.79 10.32 2.62
CA THR A 67 -17.11 10.49 4.05
C THR A 67 -17.28 9.13 4.70
N PHE A 68 -16.61 8.93 5.84
CA PHE A 68 -16.84 7.80 6.72
C PHE A 68 -17.95 8.16 7.72
N ASN A 69 -19.06 7.43 7.68
CA ASN A 69 -20.33 7.78 8.32
C ASN A 69 -20.47 7.28 9.77
N VAL A 70 -19.46 6.60 10.29
CA VAL A 70 -19.41 6.18 11.70
C VAL A 70 -19.03 7.37 12.59
N GLU A 71 -19.66 7.48 13.75
CA GLU A 71 -19.39 8.53 14.75
C GLU A 71 -18.57 8.03 15.96
N GLY A 72 -18.21 8.96 16.85
CA GLY A 72 -17.51 8.65 18.10
C GLY A 72 -16.13 8.00 17.89
N TRP A 73 -15.80 7.02 18.75
CA TRP A 73 -14.51 6.35 18.75
C TRP A 73 -14.17 5.62 17.44
N GLY A 74 -15.17 5.12 16.72
CA GLY A 74 -14.97 4.48 15.42
C GLY A 74 -14.40 5.43 14.36
N LYS A 75 -14.91 6.67 14.34
CA LYS A 75 -14.38 7.73 13.45
C LYS A 75 -12.93 8.07 13.77
N VAL A 76 -12.62 8.22 15.05
CA VAL A 76 -11.26 8.54 15.52
C VAL A 76 -10.29 7.43 15.12
N ALA A 77 -10.64 6.17 15.36
CA ALA A 77 -9.81 5.03 14.98
C ALA A 77 -9.55 4.99 13.46
N TYR A 78 -10.58 5.23 12.65
CA TYR A 78 -10.44 5.33 11.20
C TYR A 78 -9.52 6.48 10.78
N LEU A 79 -9.67 7.67 11.37
CA LEU A 79 -8.83 8.82 11.03
C LEU A 79 -7.37 8.62 11.44
N VAL A 80 -7.12 7.96 12.58
CA VAL A 80 -5.76 7.57 12.99
C VAL A 80 -5.18 6.58 11.99
N LEU A 81 -5.93 5.54 11.60
CA LEU A 81 -5.51 4.55 10.61
C LEU A 81 -5.21 5.20 9.24
N LEU A 82 -6.08 6.09 8.79
CA LEU A 82 -5.92 6.80 7.52
C LEU A 82 -4.71 7.74 7.57
N GLY A 83 -4.58 8.51 8.64
CA GLY A 83 -3.48 9.45 8.84
C GLY A 83 -2.13 8.73 8.87
N SER A 84 -2.00 7.68 9.68
CA SER A 84 -0.77 6.88 9.74
C SER A 84 -0.48 6.19 8.41
N HIS A 85 -1.48 5.66 7.72
CA HIS A 85 -1.32 5.06 6.39
C HIS A 85 -0.73 6.07 5.40
N VAL A 86 -1.33 7.26 5.27
CA VAL A 86 -0.89 8.27 4.29
C VAL A 86 0.54 8.73 4.59
N LEU A 87 0.84 9.06 5.84
CA LEU A 87 2.18 9.51 6.24
C LEU A 87 3.25 8.45 5.96
N LEU A 88 2.97 7.19 6.28
CA LEU A 88 3.89 6.10 6.00
C LEU A 88 3.98 5.78 4.50
N ALA A 89 2.87 5.86 3.76
CA ALA A 89 2.81 5.60 2.32
C ALA A 89 3.72 6.55 1.53
N MET A 90 3.84 7.82 1.95
CA MET A 90 4.75 8.79 1.33
C MET A 90 6.21 8.34 1.36
N THR A 91 6.61 7.53 2.34
CA THR A 91 7.98 7.03 2.46
C THR A 91 8.26 5.81 1.58
N VAL A 92 7.22 5.06 1.18
CA VAL A 92 7.36 3.78 0.47
C VAL A 92 8.08 3.91 -0.88
N PRO A 93 7.74 4.86 -1.77
CA PRO A 93 8.45 5.01 -3.05
C PRO A 93 9.95 5.27 -2.86
N VAL A 94 10.32 6.10 -1.88
CA VAL A 94 11.71 6.43 -1.57
C VAL A 94 12.46 5.19 -1.11
N PHE A 95 11.90 4.46 -0.13
CA PHE A 95 12.49 3.22 0.36
C PHE A 95 12.59 2.13 -0.71
N ALA A 96 11.54 1.95 -1.52
CA ALA A 96 11.51 0.94 -2.56
C ALA A 96 12.60 1.19 -3.61
N ILE A 97 12.73 2.43 -4.08
CA ILE A 97 13.78 2.81 -5.03
C ILE A 97 15.17 2.62 -4.41
N TRP A 98 15.35 3.02 -3.14
CA TRP A 98 16.63 2.84 -2.45
C TRP A 98 17.01 1.37 -2.32
N LEU A 99 16.07 0.50 -1.91
CA LEU A 99 16.27 -0.94 -1.83
C LEU A 99 16.60 -1.57 -3.19
N ILE A 100 15.93 -1.14 -4.26
CA ILE A 100 16.19 -1.62 -5.61
C ILE A 100 17.61 -1.22 -6.04
N ARG A 101 18.02 0.03 -5.81
CA ARG A 101 19.39 0.49 -6.13
C ARG A 101 20.45 -0.34 -5.39
N LEU A 102 20.27 -0.54 -4.09
CA LEU A 102 21.18 -1.37 -3.28
C LEU A 102 21.19 -2.83 -3.75
N GLY A 103 20.02 -3.38 -4.10
CA GLY A 103 19.90 -4.76 -4.57
C GLY A 103 20.49 -4.99 -5.97
N LEU A 104 20.41 -4.00 -6.87
CA LEU A 104 21.03 -4.06 -8.19
C LEU A 104 22.55 -3.85 -8.14
N GLY A 105 23.04 -3.07 -7.16
CA GLY A 105 24.47 -2.90 -6.90
C GLY A 105 25.11 -3.98 -6.02
N ASP A 106 24.37 -5.05 -5.68
CA ASP A 106 24.76 -6.14 -4.78
C ASP A 106 25.28 -5.70 -3.39
N ASP A 107 24.90 -4.52 -2.90
CA ASP A 107 25.22 -4.03 -1.55
C ASP A 107 24.25 -4.65 -0.53
N ARG A 108 24.47 -5.94 -0.25
CA ARG A 108 23.59 -6.77 0.59
C ARG A 108 23.53 -6.29 2.02
N GLU A 109 24.62 -5.75 2.55
CA GLU A 109 24.70 -5.33 3.94
C GLU A 109 23.80 -4.11 4.19
N ARG A 110 23.95 -3.06 3.35
CA ARG A 110 23.08 -1.89 3.44
C ARG A 110 21.65 -2.23 3.05
N HIS A 111 21.45 -3.07 2.02
CA HIS A 111 20.11 -3.52 1.63
C HIS A 111 19.37 -4.16 2.82
N ARG A 112 20.01 -5.08 3.56
CA ARG A 112 19.43 -5.71 4.76
C ARG A 112 19.13 -4.70 5.86
N ARG A 113 20.01 -3.73 6.10
CA ARG A 113 19.80 -2.68 7.12
C ARG A 113 18.56 -1.83 6.80
N VAL A 114 18.45 -1.36 5.56
CA VAL A 114 17.29 -0.58 5.10
C VAL A 114 16.02 -1.43 5.09
N ALA A 115 16.10 -2.68 4.61
CA ALA A 115 14.95 -3.57 4.48
C ALA A 115 14.28 -3.89 5.83
N LYS A 116 15.04 -3.92 6.94
CA LYS A 116 14.47 -4.10 8.29
C LYS A 116 13.46 -3.02 8.67
N VAL A 117 13.59 -1.82 8.13
CA VAL A 117 12.68 -0.68 8.37
C VAL A 117 11.68 -0.54 7.24
N ALA A 118 12.15 -0.58 5.99
CA ALA A 118 11.31 -0.39 4.81
C ALA A 118 10.26 -1.49 4.62
N TRP A 119 10.62 -2.76 4.83
CA TRP A 119 9.70 -3.89 4.62
C TRP A 119 8.46 -3.83 5.54
N PRO A 120 8.57 -3.62 6.87
CA PRO A 120 7.37 -3.54 7.72
C PRO A 120 6.51 -2.31 7.39
N ILE A 121 7.12 -1.17 7.02
CA ILE A 121 6.36 0.01 6.58
C ILE A 121 5.57 -0.29 5.31
N TRP A 122 6.22 -0.89 4.31
CA TRP A 122 5.56 -1.24 3.04
C TRP A 122 4.43 -2.25 3.25
N MET A 123 4.67 -3.28 4.07
CA MET A 123 3.66 -4.26 4.45
C MET A 123 2.47 -3.61 5.18
N TYR A 124 2.75 -2.72 6.14
CA TYR A 124 1.72 -1.97 6.87
C TYR A 124 0.85 -1.16 5.93
N VAL A 125 1.46 -0.39 5.03
CA VAL A 125 0.75 0.44 4.05
C VAL A 125 -0.10 -0.42 3.12
N SER A 126 0.44 -1.52 2.58
CA SER A 126 -0.32 -2.42 1.70
C SER A 126 -1.51 -3.07 2.41
N LEU A 127 -1.34 -3.52 3.66
CA LEU A 127 -2.45 -4.09 4.45
C LEU A 127 -3.51 -3.03 4.78
N THR A 128 -3.09 -1.88 5.30
CA THR A 128 -4.02 -0.82 5.73
C THR A 128 -4.74 -0.17 4.56
N GLY A 129 -4.14 -0.14 3.35
CA GLY A 129 -4.84 0.31 2.14
C GLY A 129 -6.06 -0.55 1.81
N VAL A 130 -5.96 -1.88 1.98
CA VAL A 130 -7.10 -2.79 1.83
C VAL A 130 -8.14 -2.54 2.92
N LEU A 131 -7.71 -2.39 4.18
CA LEU A 131 -8.63 -2.13 5.29
C LEU A 131 -9.39 -0.82 5.13
N ILE A 132 -8.72 0.27 4.72
CA ILE A 132 -9.34 1.57 4.45
C ILE A 132 -10.42 1.43 3.37
N TYR A 133 -10.13 0.70 2.28
CA TYR A 133 -11.14 0.41 1.26
C TYR A 133 -12.35 -0.34 1.83
N LEU A 134 -12.11 -1.42 2.58
CA LEU A 134 -13.19 -2.23 3.17
C LEU A 134 -14.07 -1.38 4.11
N LEU A 135 -13.45 -0.51 4.91
CA LEU A 135 -14.15 0.38 5.84
C LEU A 135 -14.93 1.48 5.12
N LEU A 136 -14.42 2.03 4.02
CA LEU A 136 -15.05 3.14 3.30
C LEU A 136 -16.18 2.71 2.35
N TYR A 137 -16.14 1.49 1.83
CA TYR A 137 -17.05 1.05 0.78
C TYR A 137 -17.99 -0.08 1.26
N PRO A 138 -17.56 -1.34 1.48
CA PRO A 138 -18.43 -2.40 2.00
C PRO A 138 -19.02 -2.14 3.40
N PHE A 139 -18.23 -1.62 4.34
CA PHE A 139 -18.61 -1.53 5.75
C PHE A 139 -19.03 -0.13 6.20
N ASN A 140 -19.00 0.85 5.30
CA ASN A 140 -19.44 2.20 5.63
C ASN A 140 -20.97 2.21 5.67
N PRO A 141 -21.59 2.50 6.83
CA PRO A 141 -23.04 2.59 6.89
C PRO A 141 -23.53 3.73 5.99
N PRO A 142 -24.77 3.67 5.49
CA PRO A 142 -25.38 4.81 4.80
C PRO A 142 -25.41 6.03 5.73
N VAL A 143 -25.51 7.23 5.12
CA VAL A 143 -25.63 8.48 5.88
C VAL A 143 -26.82 8.34 6.84
N PRO A 144 -26.66 8.61 8.15
CA PRO A 144 -27.77 8.59 9.08
C PRO A 144 -28.89 9.48 8.56
N SER A 145 -30.10 8.94 8.42
CA SER A 145 -31.29 9.74 8.14
C SER A 145 -31.52 10.66 9.34
N ALA A 146 -31.43 11.96 9.12
CA ALA A 146 -31.75 13.00 10.11
C ALA A 146 -33.23 12.93 10.54
#